data_AF-A0A2E3H6H8-F1
#
_entry.id   AF-A0A2E3H6H8-F1
#
_cell.length_a   1.000
_cell.length_b   1.000
_cell.length_c   1.000
_cell.angle_alpha   90.00
_cell.angle_beta   90.00
_cell.angle_gamma   90.00
#
_symmetry.space_group_name_H-M   'P 1'
#
loop_
_entity.id
_entity.type
_entity.pdbx_description
1 polymer ?
#
loop_
_entity_poly.entity_id
_entity_poly.type
_entity_poly.pdbx_seq_one_letter_code
_entity_poly.pdbx_strand_id
1 'polypeptide(L)'
;MPTRLSAADVVTLIDEANRAARRLHRKLHLPPADLEDLSQDLLLDLICRLPGFDARRGSVGAFANIVLRNQSSRIAMRIQRQRRAQDGWMFSLDAPMAGSREPLKNLLLEDDGLASWYGQRPLDIDMQHARLATECVLARLSNGDRQLCRALSQLTVSDLVAHSAVKRSTLHRRISGLRPILTAYGLGPCWDGFQTA
;
A
#
# COMPACT_ATOMS: atom_id res chain seq x y z
N MET A 1 -2.76 -18.91 -54.64
CA MET A 1 -3.91 -18.00 -54.88
C MET A 1 -4.46 -17.62 -53.52
N PRO A 2 -4.44 -16.34 -53.11
CA PRO A 2 -5.02 -15.96 -51.83
C PRO A 2 -6.52 -16.29 -51.86
N THR A 3 -6.95 -17.08 -50.90
CA THR A 3 -8.34 -17.49 -50.69
C THR A 3 -9.17 -16.21 -50.51
N ARG A 4 -10.08 -15.91 -51.45
CA ARG A 4 -10.97 -14.74 -51.31
C ARG A 4 -11.94 -15.02 -50.17
N LEU A 5 -11.79 -14.30 -49.07
CA LEU A 5 -12.74 -14.33 -47.96
C LEU A 5 -14.05 -13.67 -48.41
N SER A 6 -15.16 -14.32 -48.10
CA SER A 6 -16.49 -13.74 -48.25
C SER A 6 -16.85 -12.84 -47.06
N ALA A 7 -17.87 -12.01 -47.20
CA ALA A 7 -18.40 -11.24 -46.08
C ALA A 7 -18.87 -12.15 -44.92
N ALA A 8 -19.43 -13.32 -45.23
CA ALA A 8 -19.84 -14.31 -44.23
C ALA A 8 -18.63 -14.88 -43.45
N ASP A 9 -17.48 -15.04 -44.11
CA ASP A 9 -16.26 -15.49 -43.44
C ASP A 9 -15.76 -14.42 -42.45
N VAL A 10 -15.80 -13.14 -42.83
CA VAL A 10 -15.42 -12.04 -41.94
C VAL A 10 -16.31 -12.00 -40.70
N VAL A 11 -17.63 -12.12 -40.86
CA VAL A 11 -18.58 -12.21 -39.73
C VAL A 11 -18.23 -13.39 -38.83
N THR A 12 -17.94 -14.55 -39.43
CA THR A 12 -17.54 -15.76 -38.68
C THR A 12 -16.28 -15.53 -37.86
N LEU A 13 -15.25 -14.86 -38.42
CA LEU A 13 -14.00 -14.56 -37.72
C LEU A 13 -14.23 -13.64 -36.51
N ILE A 14 -15.04 -12.59 -36.67
CA ILE A 14 -15.39 -11.65 -35.61
C ILE A 14 -16.16 -12.37 -34.48
N ASP A 15 -17.14 -13.19 -34.85
CA ASP A 15 -17.93 -13.95 -33.88
C ASP A 15 -17.08 -14.94 -33.08
N GLU A 16 -16.16 -15.65 -33.74
CA GLU A 16 -15.24 -16.57 -33.08
C GLU A 16 -14.28 -15.84 -32.12
N ALA A 17 -13.74 -14.68 -32.53
CA ALA A 17 -12.91 -13.86 -31.65
C ALA A 17 -13.68 -13.38 -30.41
N ASN A 18 -14.90 -12.85 -30.59
CA ASN A 18 -15.78 -12.42 -29.49
C ASN A 18 -16.18 -13.57 -28.56
N ARG A 19 -16.40 -14.78 -29.08
CA ARG A 19 -16.67 -15.98 -28.26
C ARG A 19 -15.42 -16.39 -27.48
N ALA A 20 -14.25 -16.38 -28.11
CA ALA A 20 -12.98 -16.70 -27.44
C ALA A 20 -12.66 -15.68 -26.34
N ALA A 21 -12.81 -14.38 -26.60
CA ALA A 21 -12.63 -13.31 -25.63
C ALA A 21 -13.53 -13.49 -24.41
N ARG A 22 -14.84 -13.71 -24.60
CA ARG A 22 -15.79 -13.98 -23.50
C ARG A 22 -15.42 -15.21 -22.66
N ARG A 23 -14.94 -16.28 -23.30
CA ARG A 23 -14.48 -17.48 -22.59
C ARG A 23 -13.24 -17.19 -21.76
N LEU A 24 -12.27 -16.48 -22.33
CA LEU A 24 -11.01 -16.14 -21.67
C LEU A 24 -11.22 -15.16 -20.52
N HIS A 25 -12.03 -14.13 -20.74
CA HIS A 25 -12.46 -13.14 -19.76
C HIS A 25 -13.02 -13.79 -18.50
N ARG A 26 -14.03 -14.68 -18.66
CA ARG A 26 -14.62 -15.43 -17.55
C ARG A 26 -13.61 -16.34 -16.87
N LYS A 27 -12.80 -17.06 -17.64
CA LYS A 27 -11.80 -18.00 -17.10
C LYS A 27 -10.77 -17.30 -16.22
N LEU A 28 -10.38 -16.08 -16.57
CA LEU A 28 -9.35 -15.31 -15.87
C LEU A 28 -9.91 -14.32 -14.83
N HIS A 29 -11.23 -14.22 -14.71
CA HIS A 29 -11.95 -13.30 -13.82
C HIS A 29 -11.48 -11.85 -14.02
N LEU A 30 -11.45 -11.42 -15.28
CA LEU A 30 -10.95 -10.09 -15.63
C LEU A 30 -12.04 -9.01 -15.45
N PRO A 31 -11.65 -7.74 -15.25
CA PRO A 31 -12.56 -6.61 -15.29
C PRO A 31 -13.39 -6.58 -16.58
N PRO A 32 -14.62 -6.03 -16.57
CA PRO A 32 -15.43 -5.90 -17.77
C PRO A 32 -14.75 -5.07 -18.88
N ALA A 33 -13.93 -4.08 -18.51
CA ALA A 33 -13.20 -3.22 -19.45
C ALA A 33 -12.25 -4.03 -20.36
N ASP A 34 -11.63 -5.09 -19.83
CA ASP A 34 -10.67 -5.92 -20.57
C ASP A 34 -11.33 -6.75 -21.69
N LEU A 35 -12.66 -6.90 -21.70
CA LEU A 35 -13.34 -7.77 -22.66
C LEU A 35 -13.16 -7.27 -24.11
N GLU A 36 -13.23 -5.95 -24.32
CA GLU A 36 -13.07 -5.35 -25.63
C GLU A 36 -11.63 -5.50 -26.12
N ASP A 37 -10.66 -5.17 -25.27
CA ASP A 37 -9.24 -5.33 -25.56
C ASP A 37 -8.88 -6.78 -25.91
N LEU A 38 -9.41 -7.75 -25.16
CA LEU A 38 -9.22 -9.17 -25.47
C LEU A 38 -9.79 -9.56 -26.84
N SER A 39 -10.94 -9.02 -27.22
CA SER A 39 -11.53 -9.29 -28.53
C SER A 39 -10.67 -8.73 -29.64
N GLN A 40 -10.20 -7.49 -29.49
CA GLN A 40 -9.32 -6.83 -30.45
C GLN A 40 -7.98 -7.55 -30.59
N ASP A 41 -7.33 -7.93 -29.49
CA ASP A 41 -6.07 -8.69 -29.49
C ASP A 41 -6.19 -10.05 -30.20
N LEU A 42 -7.29 -10.76 -29.94
CA LEU A 42 -7.58 -12.05 -30.54
C LEU A 42 -7.89 -11.92 -32.04
N LEU A 43 -8.68 -10.92 -32.42
CA LEU A 43 -9.01 -10.64 -33.82
C LEU A 43 -7.76 -10.19 -34.59
N LEU A 44 -6.88 -9.39 -33.98
CA LEU A 44 -5.64 -8.94 -34.58
C LEU A 44 -4.68 -10.11 -34.87
N ASP A 45 -4.43 -10.99 -33.90
CA ASP A 45 -3.60 -12.20 -34.13
C ASP A 45 -4.22 -13.10 -35.20
N LEU A 46 -5.55 -13.22 -35.23
CA LEU A 46 -6.27 -13.98 -36.25
C LEU A 46 -6.05 -13.38 -37.64
N ILE A 47 -6.23 -12.07 -37.80
CA ILE A 47 -6.01 -11.36 -39.07
C ILE A 47 -4.57 -11.53 -39.56
N CYS A 48 -3.59 -11.37 -38.68
CA CYS A 48 -2.18 -11.56 -39.02
C CYS A 48 -1.86 -12.99 -39.52
N ARG A 49 -2.63 -13.99 -39.10
CA ARG A 49 -2.45 -15.40 -39.52
C ARG A 49 -3.31 -15.82 -40.70
N LEU A 50 -4.32 -15.03 -41.09
CA LEU A 50 -5.18 -15.32 -42.24
C LEU A 50 -4.43 -15.66 -43.54
N PRO A 51 -3.25 -15.08 -43.86
CA PRO A 51 -2.50 -15.50 -45.04
C PRO A 51 -2.11 -16.99 -45.08
N GLY A 52 -2.08 -17.67 -43.93
CA GLY A 52 -1.84 -19.12 -43.82
C GLY A 52 -3.09 -19.98 -43.93
N PHE A 53 -4.29 -19.41 -44.12
CA PHE A 53 -5.53 -20.17 -44.26
C PHE A 53 -5.61 -20.87 -45.63
N ASP A 54 -5.87 -22.17 -45.59
CA ASP A 54 -6.11 -23.01 -46.78
C ASP A 54 -7.49 -23.66 -46.71
N ALA A 55 -8.40 -23.21 -47.58
CA ALA A 55 -9.76 -23.73 -47.66
C ALA A 55 -9.84 -25.21 -48.07
N ARG A 56 -8.78 -25.79 -48.64
CA ARG A 56 -8.72 -27.23 -48.94
C ARG A 56 -8.54 -28.09 -47.69
N ARG A 57 -8.03 -27.50 -46.60
CA ARG A 57 -7.73 -28.21 -45.35
C ARG A 57 -8.84 -28.11 -44.31
N GLY A 58 -9.81 -27.22 -44.50
CA GLY A 58 -10.95 -27.07 -43.59
C GLY A 58 -11.66 -25.72 -43.71
N SER A 59 -12.64 -25.51 -42.83
CA SER A 59 -13.42 -24.27 -42.76
C SER A 59 -12.63 -23.14 -42.09
N VAL A 60 -13.00 -21.89 -42.42
CA VAL A 60 -12.42 -20.69 -41.80
C VAL A 60 -12.63 -20.66 -40.28
N GLY A 61 -13.77 -21.15 -39.80
CA GLY A 61 -14.06 -21.26 -38.35
C GLY A 61 -13.15 -22.27 -37.64
N ALA A 62 -12.82 -23.39 -38.28
CA ALA A 62 -11.88 -24.36 -37.72
C ALA A 62 -10.46 -23.79 -37.63
N PHE A 63 -10.03 -23.08 -38.68
CA PHE A 63 -8.78 -22.32 -38.67
C PHE A 63 -8.75 -21.28 -37.54
N ALA A 64 -9.80 -20.48 -37.42
CA ALA A 64 -9.93 -19.46 -36.38
C ALA A 64 -9.84 -20.07 -34.99
N ASN A 65 -10.55 -21.16 -34.73
CA ASN A 65 -10.53 -21.83 -33.43
C ASN A 65 -9.12 -22.28 -33.01
N ILE A 66 -8.32 -22.82 -33.95
CA ILE A 66 -6.92 -23.22 -33.67
C ILE A 66 -6.08 -22.00 -33.28
N VAL A 67 -6.16 -20.92 -34.07
CA VAL A 67 -5.42 -19.68 -33.82
C VAL A 67 -5.82 -19.07 -32.48
N LEU A 68 -7.12 -18.89 -32.27
CA LEU A 68 -7.68 -18.27 -31.07
C LEU A 68 -7.39 -19.08 -29.81
N ARG A 69 -7.41 -20.42 -29.87
CA ARG A 69 -7.02 -21.27 -28.74
C ARG A 69 -5.56 -21.06 -28.34
N ASN A 70 -4.67 -20.99 -29.33
CA ASN A 70 -3.25 -20.76 -29.10
C ASN A 70 -3.00 -19.37 -28.52
N GLN A 71 -3.61 -18.34 -29.12
CA GLN A 71 -3.44 -16.97 -28.64
C GLN A 71 -4.06 -16.76 -27.25
N SER A 72 -5.24 -17.32 -26.99
CA SER A 72 -5.86 -17.30 -25.66
C SER A 72 -4.95 -17.92 -24.60
N SER A 73 -4.26 -19.01 -24.96
CA SER A 73 -3.31 -19.67 -24.06
C SER A 73 -2.09 -18.79 -23.79
N ARG A 74 -1.57 -18.09 -24.80
CA ARG A 74 -0.45 -17.14 -24.66
C ARG A 74 -0.83 -15.96 -23.77
N ILE A 75 -2.01 -15.38 -23.97
CA ILE A 75 -2.54 -14.29 -23.13
C ILE A 75 -2.69 -14.77 -21.68
N ALA A 76 -3.31 -15.93 -21.46
CA ALA A 76 -3.47 -16.51 -20.13
C ALA A 76 -2.12 -16.74 -19.42
N MET A 77 -1.13 -17.30 -20.13
CA MET A 77 0.21 -17.49 -19.58
C MET A 77 0.90 -16.17 -19.22
N ARG A 78 0.74 -15.13 -20.05
CA ARG A 78 1.27 -13.79 -19.77
C ARG A 78 0.66 -13.21 -18.49
N ILE A 79 -0.68 -13.21 -18.39
CA ILE A 79 -1.41 -12.70 -17.22
C ILE A 79 -1.02 -13.48 -15.97
N GLN A 80 -0.95 -14.82 -16.03
CA GLN A 80 -0.56 -15.63 -14.88
C GLN A 80 0.89 -15.35 -14.45
N ARG A 81 1.80 -15.15 -15.42
CA ARG A 81 3.19 -14.79 -15.12
C ARG A 81 3.28 -13.43 -14.44
N GLN A 82 2.51 -12.45 -14.90
CA GLN A 82 2.44 -11.12 -14.31
C GLN A 82 1.92 -11.18 -12.87
N ARG A 83 0.82 -11.91 -12.64
CA ARG A 83 0.28 -12.14 -11.29
C ARG A 83 1.30 -12.80 -10.35
N ARG A 84 2.06 -13.81 -10.82
CA ARG A 84 3.11 -14.44 -10.02
C ARG A 84 4.27 -13.50 -9.70
N ALA A 85 4.64 -12.61 -10.61
CA ALA A 85 5.71 -11.63 -10.37
C ALA A 85 5.31 -10.55 -9.35
N GLN A 86 4.01 -10.40 -9.09
CA GLN A 86 3.42 -9.44 -8.15
C GLN A 86 2.96 -10.11 -6.85
N ASP A 87 3.45 -11.32 -6.55
CA ASP A 87 3.08 -12.13 -5.39
C ASP A 87 1.56 -12.41 -5.24
N GLY A 88 0.81 -12.40 -6.35
CA GLY A 88 -0.58 -12.87 -6.37
C GLY A 88 -1.57 -11.93 -7.04
N TRP A 89 -2.72 -11.75 -6.39
CA TRP A 89 -3.83 -10.95 -6.90
C TRP A 89 -3.66 -9.49 -6.49
N MET A 90 -3.62 -8.58 -7.46
CA MET A 90 -3.72 -7.15 -7.18
C MET A 90 -5.17 -6.82 -6.82
N PHE A 91 -5.38 -6.31 -5.61
CA PHE A 91 -6.63 -5.67 -5.23
C PHE A 91 -6.55 -4.18 -5.54
N SER A 92 -7.64 -3.63 -6.08
CA SER A 92 -7.76 -2.19 -6.22
C SER A 92 -7.88 -1.56 -4.84
N LEU A 93 -7.08 -0.52 -4.59
CA LEU A 93 -7.14 0.29 -3.38
C LEU A 93 -8.46 1.09 -3.27
N ASP A 94 -9.11 1.35 -4.41
CA ASP A 94 -10.39 2.05 -4.46
C ASP A 94 -11.59 1.10 -4.38
N ALA A 95 -11.36 -0.22 -4.40
CA ALA A 95 -12.45 -1.19 -4.25
C ALA A 95 -12.80 -1.39 -2.78
N PRO A 96 -14.10 -1.56 -2.45
CA PRO A 96 -14.50 -1.92 -1.09
C PRO A 96 -14.00 -3.32 -0.72
N MET A 97 -13.53 -3.48 0.51
CA MET A 97 -13.14 -4.78 1.06
C MET A 97 -14.40 -5.56 1.48
N ALA A 98 -14.36 -6.90 1.42
CA ALA A 98 -15.48 -7.74 1.85
C ALA A 98 -15.89 -7.40 3.30
N GLY A 99 -17.13 -6.94 3.48
CA GLY A 99 -17.67 -6.54 4.79
C GLY A 99 -17.52 -5.06 5.15
N SER A 100 -16.83 -4.25 4.32
CA SER A 100 -16.76 -2.80 4.47
C SER A 100 -17.35 -2.08 3.26
N ARG A 101 -18.01 -0.94 3.50
CA ARG A 101 -18.43 -0.02 2.43
C ARG A 101 -17.31 0.92 1.99
N GLU A 102 -16.24 1.03 2.79
CA GLU A 102 -15.15 1.95 2.53
C GLU A 102 -14.10 1.30 1.61
N PRO A 103 -13.46 2.09 0.72
CA PRO A 103 -12.40 1.60 -0.14
C PRO A 103 -11.21 1.12 0.69
N LEU A 104 -10.51 0.10 0.21
CA LEU A 104 -9.37 -0.53 0.91
C LEU A 104 -8.33 0.50 1.36
N LYS A 105 -8.05 1.54 0.57
CA LYS A 105 -7.08 2.58 0.93
C LYS A 105 -7.39 3.30 2.24
N ASN A 106 -8.66 3.42 2.61
CA ASN A 106 -9.07 4.09 3.85
C ASN A 106 -8.93 3.18 5.07
N LEU A 107 -8.87 1.86 4.85
CA LEU A 107 -8.70 0.87 5.90
C LEU A 107 -7.22 0.60 6.22
N LEU A 108 -6.30 0.99 5.33
CA LEU A 108 -4.86 0.87 5.54
C LEU A 108 -4.37 2.04 6.39
N LEU A 109 -3.87 1.75 7.58
CA LEU A 109 -3.27 2.76 8.46
C LEU A 109 -1.81 3.01 8.07
N GLU A 110 -1.26 4.17 8.41
CA GLU A 110 0.17 4.45 8.23
C GLU A 110 1.04 3.48 9.05
N ASP A 111 0.52 2.99 10.17
CA ASP A 111 1.12 1.96 11.01
C ASP A 111 1.19 0.57 10.34
N ASP A 112 0.39 0.33 9.31
CA ASP A 112 0.46 -0.88 8.47
C ASP A 112 1.47 -0.72 7.31
N GLY A 113 2.06 0.48 7.19
CA GLY A 113 2.97 0.85 6.12
C GLY A 113 4.36 0.20 6.25
N LEU A 114 5.09 0.24 5.13
CA LEU A 114 6.43 -0.34 5.01
C LEU A 114 7.43 0.25 6.04
N ALA A 115 7.27 1.51 6.42
CA ALA A 115 8.09 2.16 7.45
C ALA A 115 7.96 1.43 8.80
N SER A 116 6.73 1.11 9.22
CA SER A 116 6.45 0.35 10.45
C SER A 116 7.07 -1.04 10.42
N TRP A 117 7.01 -1.73 9.27
CA TRP A 117 7.68 -3.02 9.06
C TRP A 117 9.20 -2.96 9.23
N TYR A 118 9.84 -1.85 8.85
CA TYR A 118 11.26 -1.59 9.10
C TYR A 118 11.56 -1.03 10.50
N GLY A 119 10.59 -1.06 11.41
CA GLY A 119 10.71 -0.54 12.77
C GLY A 119 10.77 1.00 12.85
N GLN A 120 10.54 1.69 11.73
CA GLN A 120 10.33 3.12 11.70
C GLN A 120 8.86 3.35 12.06
N ARG A 121 8.57 3.45 13.36
CA ARG A 121 7.26 3.92 13.78
C ARG A 121 7.09 5.34 13.22
N PRO A 122 6.00 5.67 12.53
CA PRO A 122 5.72 7.07 12.19
C PRO A 122 5.74 7.84 13.50
N LEU A 123 6.82 8.58 13.77
CA LEU A 123 6.78 9.51 14.88
C LEU A 123 5.88 10.63 14.38
N ASP A 124 4.69 10.73 14.98
CA ASP A 124 3.81 11.88 14.84
C ASP A 124 4.65 13.16 14.93
N ILE A 125 4.31 14.17 14.13
CA ILE A 125 5.01 15.46 14.06
C ILE A 125 5.20 16.02 15.47
N ASP A 126 4.20 15.86 16.32
CA ASP A 126 4.24 16.28 17.73
C ASP A 126 5.30 15.50 18.55
N MET A 127 5.48 14.21 18.30
CA MET A 127 6.50 13.40 18.96
C MET A 127 7.92 13.73 18.44
N GLN A 128 8.07 14.09 17.17
CA GLN A 128 9.33 14.59 16.62
C GLN A 128 9.70 15.95 17.23
N HIS A 129 8.74 16.86 17.35
CA HIS A 129 8.93 18.14 18.03
C HIS A 129 9.26 17.97 19.51
N ALA A 130 8.59 17.06 20.22
CA ALA A 130 8.89 16.77 21.62
C ALA A 130 10.31 16.22 21.81
N ARG A 131 10.78 15.36 20.88
CA ARG A 131 12.15 14.85 20.89
C ARG A 131 13.17 15.96 20.67
N LEU A 132 12.98 16.80 19.66
CA LEU A 132 13.87 17.94 19.37
C LEU A 132 13.90 18.95 20.53
N ALA A 133 12.75 19.24 21.13
CA ALA A 133 12.64 20.09 22.33
C ALA A 133 13.43 19.48 23.50
N THR A 134 13.31 18.16 23.72
CA THR A 134 14.06 17.44 24.76
C THR A 134 15.56 17.52 24.53
N GLU A 135 16.03 17.29 23.31
CA GLU A 135 17.45 17.39 22.95
C GLU A 135 17.98 18.83 23.15
N CYS A 136 17.20 19.84 22.74
CA CYS A 136 17.53 21.25 22.92
C CYS A 136 17.61 21.68 24.39
N VAL A 137 16.72 21.16 25.23
CA VAL A 137 16.71 21.39 26.67
C VAL A 137 17.92 20.74 27.33
N LEU A 138 18.17 19.46 27.05
CA LEU A 138 19.26 18.71 27.66
C LEU A 138 20.62 19.33 27.35
N ALA A 139 20.79 19.92 26.15
CA ALA A 139 22.01 20.64 25.80
C ALA A 139 22.28 21.88 26.68
N ARG A 140 21.22 22.53 27.19
CA ARG A 140 21.29 23.81 27.91
C ARG A 140 21.17 23.69 29.44
N LEU A 141 20.66 22.58 29.94
CA LEU A 141 20.59 22.32 31.37
C LEU A 141 21.99 22.15 31.99
N SER A 142 22.13 22.63 33.24
CA SER A 142 23.31 22.35 34.05
C SER A 142 23.46 20.84 34.31
N ASN A 143 24.67 20.38 34.60
CA ASN A 143 24.89 18.96 34.94
C ASN A 143 24.03 18.49 36.12
N GLY A 144 23.88 19.34 37.14
CA GLY A 144 23.04 19.02 38.29
C GLY A 144 21.57 18.88 37.92
N ASP A 145 21.07 19.67 36.99
CA ASP A 145 19.66 19.61 36.56
C ASP A 145 19.40 18.47 35.59
N ARG A 146 20.35 18.16 34.70
CA ARG A 146 20.31 16.93 33.88
C ARG A 146 20.21 15.69 34.76
N GLN A 147 21.00 15.63 35.83
CA GLN A 147 20.99 14.50 36.76
C GLN A 147 19.66 14.42 37.52
N LEU A 148 19.10 15.56 37.94
CA LEU A 148 17.78 15.62 38.57
C LEU A 148 16.67 15.15 37.61
N CYS A 149 16.67 15.60 36.36
CA CYS A 149 15.69 15.15 35.34
C CYS A 149 15.79 13.64 35.07
N ARG A 150 17.00 13.08 34.96
CA ARG A 150 17.21 11.62 34.82
C ARG A 150 16.72 10.83 36.04
N ALA A 151 16.92 11.39 37.24
CA ALA A 151 16.45 10.76 38.46
C ALA A 151 14.92 10.78 38.53
N LEU A 152 14.29 11.90 38.14
CA LEU A 152 12.83 12.04 38.08
C LEU A 152 12.17 11.19 36.99
N SER A 153 12.90 10.77 35.95
CA SER A 153 12.35 9.85 34.94
C SER A 153 12.28 8.39 35.41
N GLN A 154 12.90 8.07 36.55
CA GLN A 154 13.00 6.70 37.08
C GLN A 154 12.38 6.56 38.47
N LEU A 155 12.36 7.64 39.26
CA LEU A 155 11.98 7.64 40.67
C LEU A 155 10.99 8.76 40.96
N THR A 156 10.09 8.54 41.92
CA THR A 156 9.21 9.61 42.39
C THR A 156 9.97 10.61 43.27
N VAL A 157 9.39 11.80 43.47
CA VAL A 157 9.94 12.81 44.41
C VAL A 157 10.10 12.25 45.82
N SER A 158 9.16 11.40 46.28
CA SER A 158 9.22 10.78 47.60
C SER A 158 10.37 9.78 47.70
N ASP A 159 10.59 8.97 46.65
CA ASP A 159 11.71 8.03 46.60
C ASP A 159 13.04 8.79 46.59
N LEU A 160 13.14 9.90 45.86
CA LEU A 160 14.33 10.73 45.84
C LEU A 160 14.67 11.32 47.20
N VAL A 161 13.68 11.74 47.98
CA VAL A 161 13.91 12.24 49.35
C VAL A 161 14.31 11.10 50.29
N ALA A 162 13.77 9.89 50.10
CA ALA A 162 14.14 8.73 50.91
C ALA A 162 15.58 8.25 50.65
N HIS A 163 16.06 8.36 49.41
CA HIS A 163 17.37 7.86 48.98
C HIS A 163 18.46 8.94 48.86
N SER A 164 18.15 10.21 49.13
CA SER A 164 19.12 11.31 49.06
C SER A 164 19.11 12.16 50.34
N ALA A 165 20.24 12.80 50.63
CA ALA A 165 20.35 13.74 51.76
C ALA A 165 19.63 15.10 51.51
N VAL A 166 18.80 15.21 50.46
CA VAL A 166 18.16 16.46 50.06
C VAL A 166 16.77 16.58 50.67
N LYS A 167 16.49 17.71 51.34
CA LYS A 167 15.17 17.99 51.90
C LYS A 167 14.10 18.13 50.81
N ARG A 168 12.89 17.64 51.09
CA ARG A 168 11.72 17.73 50.19
C ARG A 168 11.46 19.14 49.66
N SER A 169 11.53 20.16 50.52
CA SER A 169 11.33 21.57 50.12
C SER A 169 12.38 22.08 49.13
N THR A 170 13.64 21.64 49.28
CA THR A 170 14.73 21.97 48.35
C THR A 170 14.51 21.35 46.98
N LEU A 171 14.02 20.12 46.94
CA LEU A 171 13.74 19.40 45.70
C LEU A 171 12.58 20.03 44.93
N HIS A 172 11.47 20.34 45.61
CA HIS A 172 10.36 21.08 44.99
C HIS A 172 10.80 22.48 44.50
N ARG A 173 11.64 23.20 45.24
CA ARG A 173 12.18 24.49 44.77
C ARG A 173 12.99 24.35 43.48
N ARG A 174 13.81 23.31 43.35
CA ARG A 174 14.56 23.02 42.10
C ARG A 174 13.61 22.65 40.96
N ILE A 175 12.61 21.80 41.20
CA ILE A 175 11.61 21.45 40.18
C ILE A 175 10.86 22.71 39.71
N SER A 176 10.41 23.55 40.63
CA SER A 176 9.73 24.80 40.29
C SER A 176 10.62 25.76 39.51
N GLY A 177 11.93 25.81 39.81
CA GLY A 177 12.90 26.59 39.05
C GLY A 177 13.19 26.02 37.65
N LEU A 178 13.10 24.71 37.48
CA LEU A 178 13.29 24.06 36.18
C LEU A 178 12.11 24.26 35.25
N ARG A 179 10.89 24.38 35.79
CA ARG A 179 9.68 24.50 34.99
C ARG A 179 9.74 25.63 33.94
N PRO A 180 10.03 26.89 34.28
CA PRO A 180 10.14 27.96 33.27
C PRO A 180 11.18 27.67 32.18
N ILE A 181 12.27 26.98 32.52
CA ILE A 181 13.36 26.66 31.59
C ILE A 181 12.89 25.62 30.57
N LEU A 182 12.27 24.53 31.01
CA LEU A 182 11.77 23.50 30.09
C LEU A 182 10.65 24.06 29.19
N THR A 183 9.77 24.92 29.74
CA THR A 183 8.73 25.62 28.97
C THR A 183 9.31 26.50 27.87
N ALA A 184 10.34 27.30 28.17
CA ALA A 184 10.97 28.21 27.22
C ALA A 184 11.59 27.51 25.99
N TYR A 185 11.89 26.22 26.11
CA TYR A 185 12.46 25.39 25.04
C TYR A 185 11.48 24.40 24.43
N GLY A 186 10.16 24.59 24.66
CA GLY A 186 9.11 23.86 23.96
C GLY A 186 8.56 22.62 24.68
N LEU A 187 8.99 22.33 25.91
CA LEU A 187 8.42 21.26 26.74
C LEU A 187 7.28 21.72 27.65
N GLY A 188 6.75 22.94 27.45
CA GLY A 188 5.72 23.54 28.31
C GLY A 188 4.27 23.19 27.96
N PRO A 189 3.86 23.13 26.67
CA PRO A 189 2.47 22.85 26.30
C PRO A 189 1.96 21.47 26.77
N CYS A 190 2.85 20.54 27.13
CA CYS A 190 2.48 19.21 27.61
C CYS A 190 2.15 19.16 29.12
N TRP A 191 2.22 20.27 29.85
CA TRP A 191 1.95 20.28 31.31
C TRP A 191 0.51 20.64 31.66
N ASP A 192 -0.19 21.33 30.76
CA ASP A 192 -1.59 21.73 30.98
C ASP A 192 -2.53 20.50 31.01
N GLY A 193 -2.14 19.40 30.35
CA GLY A 193 -2.85 18.11 30.42
C GLY A 193 -2.69 17.33 31.73
N PHE A 194 -1.74 17.72 32.60
CA PHE A 194 -1.57 17.10 33.93
C PHE A 194 -2.31 17.85 35.04
N GLN A 195 -2.92 19.02 34.74
CA GLN A 195 -3.76 19.74 35.71
C GLN A 195 -5.22 19.29 35.71
N THR A 196 -5.64 18.46 34.76
CA THR A 196 -7.02 17.95 34.63
C THR A 196 -7.18 16.46 34.97
N ALA A 197 -6.21 15.86 35.67
CA ALA A 197 -6.29 14.49 36.20
C ALA A 197 -6.24 14.47 37.73
#